data_AF-U4U6K9-F1
#
_entry.id   AF-U4U6K9-F1
#
_cell.length_a   1.000
_cell.length_b   1.000
_cell.length_c   1.000
_cell.angle_alpha   90.00
_cell.angle_beta   90.00
_cell.angle_gamma   90.00
#
_symmetry.space_group_name_H-M   'P 1'
#
loop_
_entity.id
_entity.type
_entity.pdbx_description
1 polymer ?
#
loop_
_entity_poly.entity_id
_entity_poly.type
_entity_poly.pdbx_seq_one_letter_code
_entity_poly.pdbx_strand_id
1 'polypeptide(L)'
;MDSSQEKLANIISKLKNNCLLISPKVAVNYGCPKIFDGFYCWPETKPGVLAEQLCSNDFLMATNKTQLVTKQCTENGTWYMKKGSERPWTNFSQCGNIHYIDVEATRLNNETNQMCAEWLMLIKDTTNVGYGLSIVALFFALVIFVKLK
;
A
#
# COMPACT_ATOMS: atom_id res chain seq x y z
N MET A 1 21.57 3.85 6.94
CA MET A 1 20.26 3.31 7.33
C MET A 1 19.23 4.09 6.53
N ASP A 2 18.47 3.43 5.66
CA ASP A 2 17.63 4.08 4.64
C ASP A 2 16.36 4.69 5.25
N SER A 3 16.03 5.94 4.89
CA SER A 3 14.85 6.68 5.38
C SER A 3 13.54 5.93 5.13
N SER A 4 13.48 5.12 4.07
CA SER A 4 12.31 4.30 3.73
C SER A 4 12.04 3.19 4.76
N GLN A 5 13.09 2.60 5.34
CA GLN A 5 12.97 1.54 6.35
C GLN A 5 12.46 2.08 7.68
N GLU A 6 12.87 3.28 8.05
CA GLU A 6 12.43 3.94 9.29
C GLU A 6 10.94 4.30 9.24
N LYS A 7 10.46 4.79 8.09
CA LYS A 7 9.03 5.04 7.87
C LYS A 7 8.21 3.75 8.01
N LEU A 8 8.67 2.66 7.39
CA LEU A 8 7.98 1.37 7.47
C LEU A 8 7.92 0.84 8.91
N ALA A 9 9.01 0.95 9.66
CA ALA A 9 9.06 0.55 11.07
C ALA A 9 8.06 1.33 11.94
N ASN A 10 7.92 2.64 11.71
CA ASN A 10 6.96 3.49 12.41
C ASN A 10 5.50 3.13 12.08
N ILE A 11 5.21 2.77 10.82
CA ILE A 11 3.87 2.32 10.43
C ILE A 11 3.53 0.99 11.12
N ILE A 12 4.44 0.01 11.08
CA ILE A 12 4.22 -1.31 11.70
C ILE A 12 4.03 -1.18 13.22
N SER A 13 4.77 -0.30 13.89
CA SER A 13 4.62 -0.09 15.34
C SER A 13 3.26 0.51 15.70
N LYS A 14 2.77 1.48 14.92
CA LYS A 14 1.43 2.07 15.08
C LYS A 14 0.33 1.03 14.90
N LEU A 15 0.44 0.17 13.88
CA LEU A 15 -0.50 -0.91 13.62
C LEU A 15 -0.52 -1.95 14.73
N LYS A 16 0.65 -2.35 15.23
CA LYS A 16 0.78 -3.26 16.37
C LYS A 16 0.06 -2.69 17.61
N ASN A 17 0.30 -1.42 17.93
CA ASN A 17 -0.34 -0.79 19.07
C ASN A 17 -1.87 -0.77 18.91
N ASN A 18 -2.38 -0.35 17.74
CA ASN A 18 -3.81 -0.37 17.47
C ASN A 18 -4.43 -1.76 17.59
N CYS A 19 -3.74 -2.80 17.13
CA CYS A 19 -4.22 -4.18 17.25
C CYS A 19 -4.37 -4.62 18.72
N LEU A 20 -3.37 -4.31 19.56
CA LEU A 20 -3.32 -4.75 20.95
C LEU A 20 -4.25 -3.93 21.87
N LEU A 21 -4.57 -2.68 21.51
CA LEU A 21 -5.45 -1.81 22.30
C LEU A 21 -6.93 -2.26 22.31
N ILE A 22 -7.37 -3.02 21.29
CA ILE A 22 -8.77 -3.48 21.13
C ILE A 22 -8.93 -4.94 21.63
N SER A 23 -8.28 -5.34 22.73
CA SER A 23 -8.56 -6.66 23.33
C SER A 23 -9.51 -6.47 24.53
N PRO A 24 -10.75 -6.98 24.49
CA PRO A 24 -11.54 -7.08 25.70
C PRO A 24 -10.75 -7.93 26.72
N LYS A 25 -10.68 -7.46 27.98
CA LYS A 25 -9.94 -8.11 29.09
C LYS A 25 -10.44 -9.53 29.45
N VAL A 26 -11.35 -10.10 28.67
CA VAL A 26 -11.90 -11.43 28.91
C VAL A 26 -11.02 -12.43 28.19
N ALA A 27 -9.97 -12.88 28.87
CA ALA A 27 -9.15 -14.01 28.42
C ALA A 27 -10.04 -15.26 28.35
N VAL A 28 -10.55 -15.58 27.17
CA VAL A 28 -11.19 -16.87 26.92
C VAL A 28 -10.07 -17.91 26.93
N ASN A 29 -9.98 -18.64 28.04
CA ASN A 29 -8.93 -19.62 28.35
C ASN A 29 -8.97 -20.88 27.45
N TYR A 30 -9.69 -20.83 26.33
CA TYR A 30 -9.99 -21.99 25.48
C TYR A 30 -9.99 -21.58 23.99
N GLY A 31 -8.88 -21.03 23.52
CA GLY A 31 -8.73 -20.60 22.12
C GLY A 31 -7.38 -19.94 21.83
N CYS A 32 -7.13 -19.71 20.54
CA CYS A 32 -5.95 -19.01 20.09
C CYS A 32 -6.02 -17.52 20.44
N PRO A 33 -4.99 -16.96 21.09
CA PRO A 33 -5.02 -15.59 21.56
C PRO A 33 -4.92 -14.59 20.41
N LYS A 34 -5.46 -13.38 20.61
CA LYS A 34 -5.28 -12.26 19.69
C LYS A 34 -3.79 -11.99 19.47
N ILE A 35 -3.35 -11.87 18.22
CA ILE A 35 -1.93 -11.65 17.91
C ILE A 35 -1.74 -10.77 16.67
N PHE A 36 -0.76 -9.89 16.74
CA PHE A 36 -0.23 -9.19 15.57
C PHE A 36 0.99 -9.94 15.02
N ASP A 37 0.96 -10.34 13.75
CA ASP A 37 2.04 -11.12 13.12
C ASP A 37 2.99 -10.29 12.24
N GLY A 38 2.83 -8.96 12.25
CA GLY A 38 3.59 -8.02 11.41
C GLY A 38 2.77 -7.44 10.26
N PHE A 39 1.75 -8.17 9.81
CA PHE A 39 0.91 -7.80 8.66
C PHE A 39 -0.56 -7.73 9.02
N TYR A 40 -1.04 -8.63 9.89
CA TYR A 40 -2.45 -8.74 10.24
C TYR A 40 -2.63 -8.77 11.76
N CYS A 41 -3.74 -8.18 12.19
CA CYS A 41 -4.23 -8.31 13.54
C CYS A 41 -5.20 -9.50 13.58
N TRP A 42 -4.74 -10.65 14.09
CA TRP A 42 -5.56 -11.85 14.18
C TRP A 42 -6.43 -11.81 15.43
N PRO A 43 -7.76 -11.97 15.31
CA PRO A 43 -8.67 -11.99 16.45
C PRO A 43 -8.51 -13.29 17.26
N GLU A 44 -9.06 -13.30 18.47
CA GLU A 44 -9.20 -14.54 19.23
C GLU A 44 -10.03 -15.54 18.43
N THR A 45 -9.51 -16.76 18.30
CA THR A 45 -10.09 -17.79 17.43
C THR A 45 -10.27 -19.08 18.19
N LYS A 46 -11.42 -19.74 18.02
CA LYS A 46 -11.72 -21.00 18.70
C LYS A 46 -10.78 -22.14 18.23
N PRO A 47 -10.49 -23.13 19.08
CA PRO A 47 -9.67 -24.28 18.69
C PRO A 47 -10.23 -25.01 17.48
N GLY A 48 -9.36 -25.43 16.57
CA GLY A 48 -9.73 -26.11 15.32
C GLY A 48 -10.30 -25.21 14.21
N VAL A 49 -10.53 -23.91 14.49
CA VAL A 49 -11.09 -22.97 13.50
C VAL A 49 -9.98 -22.29 12.70
N LEU A 50 -10.23 -22.11 11.40
CA LEU A 50 -9.41 -21.31 10.51
C LEU A 50 -9.84 -19.85 10.61
N ALA A 51 -8.92 -18.96 10.99
CA ALA A 51 -9.13 -17.53 10.93
C ALA A 51 -8.82 -17.02 9.51
N GLU A 52 -9.64 -16.13 8.98
CA GLU A 52 -9.51 -15.61 7.62
C GLU A 52 -9.64 -14.09 7.60
N GLN A 53 -8.85 -13.43 6.76
CA GLN A 53 -8.95 -11.99 6.47
C GLN A 53 -8.70 -11.76 4.98
N LEU A 54 -9.12 -10.60 4.46
CA LEU A 54 -8.81 -10.22 3.08
C LEU A 54 -7.32 -9.99 2.89
N CYS A 55 -6.78 -10.39 1.74
CA CYS A 55 -5.37 -10.17 1.39
C CYS A 55 -4.99 -8.69 1.25
N SER A 56 -5.97 -7.81 0.98
CA SER A 56 -5.76 -6.36 1.01
C SER A 56 -6.44 -5.77 2.23
N ASN A 57 -5.74 -4.87 2.90
CA ASN A 57 -6.23 -4.12 4.03
C ASN A 57 -5.83 -2.65 3.87
N ASP A 58 -6.07 -1.82 4.90
CA ASP A 58 -5.78 -0.39 4.79
C ASP A 58 -4.32 -0.09 4.43
N PHE A 59 -3.35 -0.90 4.85
CA PHE A 59 -1.92 -0.63 4.71
C PHE A 59 -1.16 -1.64 3.82
N LEU A 60 -1.84 -2.66 3.32
CA LEU A 60 -1.30 -3.69 2.41
C LEU A 60 -2.14 -3.80 1.16
N MET A 61 -1.48 -3.74 0.00
CA MET A 61 -2.07 -4.04 -1.30
C MET A 61 -1.58 -5.40 -1.76
N ALA A 62 -2.52 -6.30 -2.02
CA ALA A 62 -2.25 -7.56 -2.69
C ALA A 62 -2.70 -7.50 -4.16
N THR A 63 -2.04 -8.29 -5.02
CA THR A 63 -2.47 -8.44 -6.42
C THR A 63 -3.87 -9.05 -6.49
N ASN A 64 -4.11 -10.08 -5.67
CA ASN A 64 -5.41 -10.76 -5.58
C ASN A 64 -6.22 -10.21 -4.39
N LYS A 65 -6.85 -9.05 -4.57
CA LYS A 65 -7.54 -8.33 -3.47
C LYS A 65 -8.70 -9.08 -2.83
N THR A 66 -9.40 -9.91 -3.60
CA THR A 66 -10.60 -10.65 -3.16
C THR A 66 -10.28 -11.97 -2.48
N GLN A 67 -9.02 -12.39 -2.51
CA GLN A 67 -8.57 -13.63 -1.90
C GLN A 67 -8.37 -13.45 -0.39
N LEU A 68 -8.31 -14.58 0.31
CA LEU A 68 -8.18 -14.62 1.76
C LEU A 68 -6.77 -15.07 2.18
N VAL A 69 -6.24 -14.37 3.17
CA VAL A 69 -5.12 -14.85 3.99
C VAL A 69 -5.71 -15.63 5.16
N THR A 70 -5.10 -16.77 5.48
CA THR A 70 -5.65 -17.66 6.51
C THR A 70 -4.64 -18.02 7.59
N LYS A 71 -5.11 -18.23 8.82
CA LYS A 71 -4.30 -18.66 9.96
C LYS A 71 -5.01 -19.74 10.74
N GLN A 72 -4.34 -20.86 10.95
CA GLN A 72 -4.95 -22.03 11.59
C GLN A 72 -4.82 -21.96 13.11
N CYS A 73 -5.95 -22.02 13.81
CA CYS A 73 -5.97 -22.35 15.23
C CYS A 73 -6.00 -23.87 15.40
N THR A 74 -5.06 -24.42 16.18
CA THR A 74 -5.01 -25.86 16.46
C THR A 74 -6.09 -26.25 17.48
N GLU A 75 -6.42 -27.54 17.56
CA GLU A 75 -7.36 -28.07 18.57
C GLU A 75 -6.87 -27.85 20.01
N ASN A 76 -5.55 -27.67 20.21
CA ASN A 76 -4.95 -27.36 21.49
C ASN A 76 -5.09 -25.89 21.90
N GLY A 77 -5.78 -25.05 21.09
CA GLY A 77 -5.95 -23.63 21.37
C GLY A 77 -4.68 -22.79 21.13
N THR A 78 -3.74 -23.29 20.33
CA THR A 78 -2.52 -22.56 19.96
C THR A 78 -2.46 -22.32 18.46
N TRP A 79 -1.85 -21.22 18.05
CA TRP A 79 -1.66 -20.95 16.62
C TRP A 79 -0.72 -21.97 15.99
N TYR A 80 -1.06 -22.43 14.78
CA TYR A 80 -0.24 -23.40 14.06
C TYR A 80 1.19 -22.88 13.83
N MET A 81 2.18 -23.70 14.15
CA MET A 81 3.60 -23.43 14.01
C MET A 81 4.18 -24.34 12.93
N LYS A 82 4.86 -23.78 11.95
CA LYS A 82 5.60 -24.56 10.95
C LYS A 82 6.87 -25.12 11.60
N LYS A 83 7.25 -26.37 11.30
CA LYS A 83 8.47 -27.00 11.82
C LYS A 83 9.69 -26.12 11.56
N GLY A 84 10.47 -25.82 12.60
CA GLY A 84 11.66 -24.97 12.53
C GLY A 84 11.38 -23.46 12.52
N SER A 85 10.15 -23.01 12.74
CA SER A 85 9.82 -21.59 12.88
C SER A 85 9.59 -21.21 14.34
N GLU A 86 10.11 -20.05 14.75
CA GLU A 86 9.86 -19.45 16.06
C GLU A 86 8.55 -18.64 16.11
N ARG A 87 7.88 -18.47 14.97
CA ARG A 87 6.67 -17.64 14.85
C ARG A 87 5.49 -18.45 14.31
N PRO A 88 4.25 -18.12 14.72
CA PRO A 88 3.05 -18.71 14.14
C PRO A 88 3.01 -18.51 12.63
N TRP A 89 2.56 -19.55 11.92
CA TRP A 89 2.52 -19.53 10.48
C TRP A 89 1.20 -18.95 9.97
N THR A 90 1.28 -18.18 8.88
CA THR A 90 0.16 -17.56 8.18
C THR A 90 0.24 -17.96 6.71
N ASN A 91 -0.91 -18.31 6.11
CA ASN A 91 -1.00 -18.74 4.72
C ASN A 91 -1.30 -17.57 3.78
N PHE A 92 -0.31 -17.19 2.98
CA PHE A 92 -0.42 -16.13 1.97
C PHE A 92 -0.55 -16.64 0.54
N SER A 93 -0.69 -17.95 0.33
CA SER A 93 -0.62 -18.57 -1.01
C SER A 93 -1.61 -17.98 -2.02
N GLN A 94 -2.77 -17.49 -1.57
CA GLN A 94 -3.81 -16.94 -2.44
C GLN A 94 -3.60 -15.44 -2.77
N CYS A 95 -2.74 -14.74 -2.04
CA CYS A 95 -2.62 -13.27 -2.12
C CYS A 95 -1.74 -12.76 -3.29
N GLY A 96 -0.87 -13.62 -3.85
CA GLY A 96 0.11 -13.20 -4.86
C GLY A 96 1.15 -12.23 -4.30
N ASN A 97 1.51 -11.19 -5.07
CA ASN A 97 2.45 -10.17 -4.61
C ASN A 97 1.77 -9.19 -3.65
N ILE A 98 2.46 -8.87 -2.55
CA ILE A 98 2.00 -7.99 -1.48
C ILE A 98 2.99 -6.83 -1.33
N HIS A 99 2.47 -5.60 -1.27
CA HIS A 99 3.27 -4.40 -1.04
C HIS A 99 2.61 -3.50 0.01
N TYR A 100 3.42 -2.81 0.80
CA TYR A 100 2.94 -1.82 1.75
C TYR A 100 2.51 -0.55 1.04
N ILE A 101 1.37 0.00 1.47
CA ILE A 101 0.86 1.28 0.99
C ILE A 101 0.88 2.27 2.15
N ASP A 102 1.42 3.44 1.88
CA ASP A 102 1.21 4.59 2.74
C ASP A 102 -0.11 5.24 2.33
N VAL A 103 -1.18 4.99 3.10
CA VAL A 103 -2.52 5.51 2.85
C VAL A 103 -2.54 7.03 2.82
N GLU A 104 -1.74 7.66 3.67
CA GLU A 104 -1.71 9.12 3.81
C GLU A 104 -0.99 9.73 2.61
N ALA A 105 0.15 9.16 2.21
CA ALA A 105 0.83 9.55 0.98
C ALA A 105 -0.02 9.26 -0.27
N THR A 106 -0.78 8.17 -0.28
CA THR A 106 -1.67 7.81 -1.40
C THR A 106 -2.87 8.76 -1.50
N ARG A 107 -3.44 9.16 -0.36
CA ARG A 107 -4.52 10.15 -0.37
C ARG A 107 -4.01 11.50 -0.86
N LEU A 108 -2.87 11.95 -0.35
CA LEU A 108 -2.24 13.19 -0.76
C LEU A 108 -1.89 13.16 -2.25
N ASN A 109 -1.30 12.06 -2.74
CA ASN A 109 -0.97 11.95 -4.15
C ASN A 109 -2.21 11.98 -5.04
N ASN A 110 -3.34 11.40 -4.62
CA ASN A 110 -4.55 11.38 -5.44
C ASN A 110 -5.19 12.76 -5.52
N GLU A 111 -5.22 13.48 -4.39
CA GLU A 111 -5.65 14.89 -4.31
C GLU A 111 -4.73 15.81 -5.15
N THR A 112 -3.42 15.59 -5.08
CA THR A 112 -2.43 16.35 -5.85
C THR A 112 -2.51 16.04 -7.34
N ASN A 113 -2.69 14.77 -7.71
CA ASN A 113 -2.87 14.33 -9.10
C ASN A 113 -4.15 14.89 -9.70
N GLN A 114 -5.24 14.95 -8.93
CA GLN A 114 -6.48 15.58 -9.35
C GLN A 114 -6.28 17.07 -9.63
N MET A 115 -5.59 17.78 -8.73
CA MET A 115 -5.25 19.19 -8.95
C MET A 115 -4.33 19.35 -10.17
N CYS A 116 -3.27 18.55 -10.29
CA CYS A 116 -2.36 18.59 -11.44
C CYS A 116 -3.06 18.27 -12.76
N ALA A 117 -4.04 17.36 -12.79
CA ALA A 117 -4.75 16.98 -14.02
C ALA A 117 -5.52 18.17 -14.64
N GLU A 118 -6.11 19.03 -13.81
CA GLU A 118 -6.83 20.22 -14.29
C GLU A 118 -5.87 21.28 -14.86
N TRP A 119 -4.77 21.59 -14.15
CA TRP A 119 -3.77 22.56 -14.62
C TRP A 119 -2.96 22.07 -15.83
N LEU A 120 -2.74 20.76 -15.98
CA LEU A 120 -1.98 20.19 -17.11
C LEU A 120 -2.62 20.43 -18.47
N MET A 121 -3.94 20.53 -18.54
CA MET A 121 -4.66 20.83 -19.78
C MET A 121 -4.42 22.27 -20.25
N LEU A 122 -4.26 23.22 -19.31
CA LEU A 122 -3.96 24.63 -19.60
C LEU A 122 -2.52 24.83 -20.10
N ILE A 123 -1.57 24.10 -19.52
CA ILE A 123 -0.13 24.23 -19.86
C ILE A 123 0.17 23.68 -21.26
N LYS A 124 -0.53 22.60 -21.67
CA LYS A 124 -0.36 21.99 -23.00
C LYS A 124 -0.74 22.93 -24.14
N ASP A 125 -1.80 23.71 -23.98
CA ASP A 125 -2.26 24.64 -25.02
C ASP A 125 -1.28 25.81 -25.21
N THR A 126 -0.83 26.38 -24.09
CA THR A 126 0.13 27.52 -24.08
C THR A 126 1.47 27.16 -24.72
N THR A 127 1.93 25.92 -24.53
CA THR A 127 3.22 25.44 -25.06
C THR A 127 3.17 25.26 -26.60
N ASN A 128 2.05 24.76 -27.12
CA ASN A 128 1.88 24.49 -28.54
C ASN A 128 1.83 25.78 -29.36
N VAL A 129 1.16 26.82 -28.84
CA VAL A 129 1.09 28.15 -29.47
C VAL A 129 2.46 28.85 -29.48
N GLY A 130 3.21 28.74 -28.38
CA GLY A 130 4.55 29.32 -28.27
C GLY A 130 5.52 28.77 -29.32
N TYR A 131 5.55 27.45 -29.50
CA TYR A 131 6.40 26.83 -30.53
C TYR A 131 5.99 27.22 -31.96
N GLY A 132 4.69 27.33 -32.23
CA GLY A 132 4.20 27.80 -33.53
C GLY A 132 4.69 29.21 -33.86
N LEU A 133 4.55 30.14 -32.92
CA LEU A 133 4.98 31.53 -33.12
C LEU A 133 6.49 31.65 -33.33
N SER A 134 7.30 30.89 -32.59
CA SER A 134 8.76 30.88 -32.75
C SER A 134 9.21 30.33 -34.10
N ILE A 135 8.60 29.24 -34.59
CA ILE A 135 8.91 28.66 -35.90
C ILE A 135 8.57 29.65 -37.02
N VAL A 136 7.43 30.33 -36.92
CA VAL A 136 7.00 31.35 -37.89
C VAL A 136 7.99 32.52 -37.91
N ALA A 137 8.36 33.06 -36.74
CA ALA A 137 9.34 34.14 -36.65
C ALA A 137 10.72 33.73 -37.21
N LEU A 138 11.19 32.52 -36.91
CA LEU A 138 12.43 31.97 -37.46
C LEU A 138 12.40 31.85 -38.98
N PHE A 139 11.28 31.37 -39.53
CA PHE A 139 11.11 31.26 -40.97
C PHE A 139 11.22 32.63 -41.65
N PHE A 140 10.52 33.64 -41.13
CA PHE A 140 10.61 35.01 -41.65
C PHE A 140 12.03 35.58 -41.57
N ALA A 141 12.73 35.36 -40.47
CA ALA A 141 14.12 35.80 -40.31
C ALA A 141 15.05 35.16 -41.37
N LEU A 142 14.90 33.85 -41.63
CA LEU A 142 15.68 33.14 -42.65
C LEU A 142 15.43 33.69 -44.05
N VAL A 143 14.18 34.00 -44.40
CA VAL A 143 13.83 34.59 -45.70
C VAL A 143 14.53 35.94 -45.89
N ILE A 144 14.54 36.79 -44.86
CA ILE A 144 15.23 38.10 -44.92
C ILE A 144 16.73 37.91 -45.13
N PHE A 145 17.39 37.04 -44.36
CA PHE A 145 18.84 36.80 -44.51
C PHE A 145 19.22 36.26 -45.88
N VAL A 146 18.41 35.36 -46.47
CA VAL A 146 18.67 34.83 -47.81
C VAL A 146 18.40 35.87 -48.90
N LYS A 147 17.48 36.81 -48.67
CA LYS A 147 17.17 37.91 -49.60
C LYS A 147 18.10 39.11 -49.48
N LEU A 148 18.83 39.25 -48.37
CA LEU A 148 19.82 40.30 -48.13
C LEU A 148 21.24 39.92 -48.59
N LYS A 149 21.34 38.89 -49.42
CA LYS A 149 22.54 38.45 -50.14
C LYS A 149 22.37 38.78 -51.62
#